data_AF-A0A2E6VS48-F1
#
_entry.id   AF-A0A2E6VS48-F1
#
_cell.length_a   1.000
_cell.length_b   1.000
_cell.length_c   1.000
_cell.angle_alpha   90.00
_cell.angle_beta   90.00
_cell.angle_gamma   90.00
#
_symmetry.space_group_name_H-M   'P 1'
#
loop_
_entity.id
_entity.type
_entity.pdbx_description
1 polymer ?
#
loop_
_entity_poly.entity_id
_entity_poly.type
_entity_poly.pdbx_seq_one_letter_code
_entity_poly.pdbx_strand_id
1 'polypeptide(L)'
;MLRSTFQLLAVSFLFLPLFSGCFWFENSHFEGAVWSDDGEAVAFVSHSYMARKTFGHTQKKDYYTRVNVSDTFEGDYAGTQLGSAMPGRMTSLYYMKSEGYVLVGRESKKTEVSNGQNPNEERTITFDKMELDGTQTQVARVTGLTMVSCDGGQSAFSGLPPVVVFPSPDGKRFAVLKGESSCESVSQTISFLDAHTLEHEGETIEVDLNALVPTGVAQPAMLVNLLPMAWLDDESFMIGFGAFQSDMTKGWVYTVNGETSWREDMKFDCLYPATSSSYVNAQGQSIEIGHGGWFDIGPASSDADGQTFGCSE
;
A
#
# COMPACT_ATOMS: atom_id res chain seq x y z
N MET A 1 5.53 -59.90 -38.45
CA MET A 1 4.62 -58.77 -38.20
C MET A 1 4.84 -58.21 -36.78
N LEU A 2 6.02 -57.64 -36.49
CA LEU A 2 6.37 -57.18 -35.13
C LEU A 2 7.41 -56.04 -35.14
N ARG A 3 7.32 -55.15 -36.14
CA ARG A 3 8.27 -54.03 -36.31
C ARG A 3 7.62 -52.64 -36.40
N SER A 4 6.28 -52.54 -36.34
CA SER A 4 5.57 -51.28 -36.61
C SER A 4 4.99 -50.58 -35.36
N THR A 5 4.97 -51.22 -34.20
CA THR A 5 4.36 -50.67 -32.98
C THR A 5 5.33 -49.93 -32.06
N PHE A 6 6.64 -50.10 -32.22
CA PHE A 6 7.65 -49.46 -31.37
C PHE A 6 8.02 -48.02 -31.78
N GLN A 7 7.74 -47.61 -33.02
CA GLN A 7 8.06 -46.26 -33.51
C GLN A 7 7.01 -45.20 -33.14
N LEU A 8 5.75 -45.60 -32.87
CA LEU A 8 4.71 -44.64 -32.45
C LEU A 8 4.87 -44.19 -30.99
N LEU A 9 5.37 -45.05 -30.11
CA LEU A 9 5.57 -44.73 -28.69
C LEU A 9 6.75 -43.76 -28.44
N ALA A 10 7.77 -43.79 -29.30
CA ALA A 10 8.92 -42.89 -29.20
C ALA A 10 8.59 -41.44 -29.63
N VAL A 11 7.63 -41.25 -30.53
CA VAL A 11 7.19 -39.91 -30.96
C VAL A 11 6.30 -39.27 -29.89
N SER A 12 5.45 -40.04 -29.22
CA SER A 12 4.59 -39.52 -28.14
C SER A 12 5.39 -39.01 -26.93
N PHE A 13 6.53 -39.61 -26.59
CA PHE A 13 7.38 -39.18 -25.48
C PHE A 13 8.20 -37.90 -25.78
N LEU A 14 8.41 -37.56 -27.05
CA LEU A 14 9.14 -36.36 -27.47
C LEU A 14 8.26 -35.10 -27.56
N PHE A 15 6.93 -35.24 -27.60
CA PHE A 15 5.98 -34.11 -27.61
C PHE A 15 5.39 -33.77 -26.23
N LEU A 16 5.62 -34.59 -25.21
CA LEU A 16 4.99 -34.43 -23.89
C LEU A 16 5.63 -33.42 -22.91
N PRO A 17 6.85 -32.86 -23.09
CA PRO A 17 7.35 -31.82 -22.19
C PRO A 17 7.41 -30.40 -22.78
N LEU A 18 7.03 -30.16 -24.04
CA LEU A 18 7.20 -28.83 -24.69
C LEU A 18 5.98 -27.89 -24.57
N PHE A 19 4.85 -28.35 -24.02
CA PHE A 19 3.63 -27.54 -23.90
C PHE A 19 3.30 -27.10 -22.48
N SER A 20 4.06 -27.51 -21.45
CA SER A 20 3.67 -27.33 -20.05
C SER A 20 4.16 -26.02 -19.38
N GLY A 21 4.61 -25.00 -20.12
CA GLY A 21 5.19 -23.79 -19.48
C GLY A 21 5.10 -22.44 -20.18
N CYS A 22 4.56 -22.33 -21.40
CA CYS A 22 4.66 -21.07 -22.16
C CYS A 22 3.41 -20.18 -22.17
N PHE A 23 2.25 -20.67 -21.72
CA PHE A 23 1.00 -19.92 -21.82
C PHE A 23 0.74 -19.05 -20.60
N TRP A 24 0.17 -17.87 -20.85
CA TRP A 24 -0.42 -17.03 -19.82
C TRP A 24 -1.78 -17.62 -19.44
N PHE A 25 -2.06 -17.74 -18.14
CA PHE A 25 -3.35 -18.18 -17.61
C PHE A 25 -3.86 -17.13 -16.60
N GLU A 26 -5.18 -17.02 -16.49
CA GLU A 26 -5.79 -16.16 -15.48
C GLU A 26 -5.59 -16.74 -14.09
N ASN A 27 -5.31 -15.86 -13.13
CA ASN A 27 -5.20 -16.20 -11.73
C ASN A 27 -5.82 -15.10 -10.88
N SER A 28 -6.31 -15.48 -9.71
CA SER A 28 -6.87 -14.55 -8.74
C SER A 28 -6.53 -14.96 -7.32
N HIS A 29 -6.41 -13.97 -6.44
CA HIS A 29 -6.23 -14.19 -5.00
C HIS A 29 -6.82 -13.03 -4.22
N PHE A 30 -7.09 -13.27 -2.94
CA PHE A 30 -7.50 -12.25 -1.98
C PHE A 30 -6.32 -11.77 -1.14
N GLU A 31 -6.29 -10.49 -0.78
CA GLU A 31 -5.20 -9.87 -0.02
C GLU A 31 -5.72 -8.66 0.78
N GLY A 32 -4.95 -8.23 1.77
CA GLY A 32 -5.08 -6.91 2.40
C GLY A 32 -6.37 -6.68 3.15
N ALA A 33 -6.82 -7.64 3.97
CA ALA A 33 -7.97 -7.44 4.84
C ALA A 33 -7.67 -6.37 5.90
N VAL A 34 -8.59 -5.43 6.08
CA VAL A 34 -8.56 -4.40 7.13
C VAL A 34 -9.94 -4.28 7.76
N TRP A 35 -9.96 -4.07 9.07
CA TRP A 35 -11.14 -3.65 9.80
C TRP A 35 -11.58 -2.26 9.38
N SER A 36 -12.89 -2.03 9.43
CA SER A 36 -13.45 -0.69 9.47
C SER A 36 -12.97 0.07 10.71
N ASP A 37 -13.04 1.40 10.62
CA ASP A 37 -12.81 2.35 11.70
C ASP A 37 -13.65 2.09 12.97
N ASP A 38 -14.84 1.51 12.82
CA ASP A 38 -15.69 1.07 13.95
C ASP A 38 -15.41 -0.36 14.44
N GLY A 39 -14.56 -1.11 13.73
CA GLY A 39 -14.23 -2.51 14.04
C GLY A 39 -15.34 -3.52 13.76
N GLU A 40 -16.47 -3.12 13.16
CA GLU A 40 -17.64 -3.99 12.95
C GLU A 40 -17.69 -4.65 11.56
N ALA A 41 -16.83 -4.23 10.63
CA ALA A 41 -16.81 -4.70 9.25
C ALA A 41 -15.39 -4.78 8.72
N VAL A 42 -15.24 -5.37 7.54
CA VAL A 42 -13.93 -5.59 6.91
C VAL A 42 -13.97 -5.20 5.45
N ALA A 43 -12.92 -4.53 4.99
CA ALA A 43 -12.62 -4.37 3.57
C ALA A 43 -11.44 -5.28 3.20
N PHE A 44 -11.45 -5.80 1.98
CA PHE A 44 -10.35 -6.58 1.43
C PHE A 44 -10.35 -6.44 -0.09
N VAL A 45 -9.26 -6.86 -0.73
CA VAL A 45 -9.16 -6.81 -2.20
C VAL A 45 -9.13 -8.21 -2.80
N SER A 46 -9.73 -8.32 -3.98
CA SER A 46 -9.47 -9.43 -4.89
C SER A 46 -8.62 -8.95 -6.06
N HIS A 47 -7.50 -9.61 -6.28
CA HIS A 47 -6.65 -9.38 -7.42
C HIS A 47 -6.97 -10.38 -8.53
N SER A 48 -7.03 -9.90 -9.77
CA SER A 48 -6.99 -10.75 -10.96
C SER A 48 -5.82 -10.34 -11.85
N TYR A 49 -5.05 -11.30 -12.35
CA TYR A 49 -3.88 -11.05 -13.19
C TYR A 49 -3.60 -12.23 -14.12
N MET A 50 -2.83 -11.99 -15.18
CA MET A 50 -2.29 -13.05 -16.02
C MET A 50 -0.99 -13.57 -15.42
N ALA A 51 -0.89 -14.87 -15.23
CA ALA A 51 0.29 -15.55 -14.71
C ALA A 51 0.92 -16.45 -15.77
N ARG A 52 2.25 -16.57 -15.76
CA ARG A 52 2.99 -17.57 -16.55
C ARG A 52 4.06 -18.19 -15.67
N LYS A 53 4.05 -19.52 -15.55
CA LYS A 53 5.08 -20.27 -14.84
C LYS A 53 6.36 -20.27 -15.68
N THR A 54 7.46 -19.84 -15.08
CA THR A 54 8.81 -19.92 -15.67
C THR A 54 9.67 -20.83 -14.79
N PHE A 55 10.90 -21.14 -15.23
CA PHE A 55 11.81 -21.93 -14.41
C PHE A 55 12.18 -21.13 -13.14
N GLY A 56 11.74 -21.61 -11.97
CA GLY A 56 12.06 -21.04 -10.66
C GLY A 56 11.20 -19.86 -10.18
N HIS A 57 10.26 -19.33 -10.98
CA HIS A 57 9.36 -18.25 -10.55
C HIS A 57 8.05 -18.21 -11.36
N THR A 58 7.11 -17.34 -10.96
CA THR A 58 5.90 -17.04 -11.73
C THR A 58 5.93 -15.58 -12.16
N GLN A 59 5.90 -15.35 -13.47
CA GLN A 59 5.73 -14.01 -14.01
C GLN A 59 4.26 -13.61 -13.95
N LYS A 60 3.99 -12.34 -13.63
CA LYS A 60 2.64 -11.79 -13.45
C LYS A 60 2.51 -10.50 -14.27
N LYS A 61 1.37 -10.28 -14.90
CA LYS A 61 1.04 -9.05 -15.65
C LYS A 61 -0.46 -8.76 -15.62
N ASP A 62 -0.84 -7.56 -16.06
CA ASP A 62 -2.25 -7.15 -16.20
C ASP A 62 -3.03 -7.28 -14.88
N TYR A 63 -2.49 -6.69 -13.82
CA TYR A 63 -3.14 -6.68 -12.51
C TYR A 63 -4.38 -5.79 -12.52
N TYR A 64 -5.46 -6.33 -11.97
CA TYR A 64 -6.66 -5.59 -11.61
C TYR A 64 -7.00 -5.85 -10.14
N THR A 65 -7.51 -4.83 -9.48
CA THR A 65 -7.95 -4.83 -8.09
C THR A 65 -9.45 -4.60 -8.07
N ARG A 66 -10.18 -5.42 -7.33
CA ARG A 66 -11.57 -5.14 -6.93
C ARG A 66 -11.60 -5.04 -5.41
N VAL A 67 -12.29 -4.03 -4.91
CA VAL A 67 -12.52 -3.85 -3.48
C VAL A 67 -13.78 -4.63 -3.10
N ASN A 68 -13.73 -5.30 -1.97
CA ASN A 68 -14.88 -5.98 -1.38
C ASN A 68 -15.01 -5.53 0.08
N VAL A 69 -16.23 -5.50 0.58
CA VAL A 69 -16.55 -5.24 1.99
C VAL A 69 -17.42 -6.35 2.55
N SER A 70 -17.30 -6.65 3.83
CA SER A 70 -18.13 -7.64 4.51
C SER A 70 -18.46 -7.19 5.93
N ASP A 71 -19.74 -7.30 6.30
CA ASP A 71 -20.21 -7.24 7.68
C ASP A 71 -20.39 -8.65 8.29
N THR A 72 -20.01 -9.70 7.55
CA THR A 72 -20.15 -11.10 7.97
C THR A 72 -18.84 -11.86 7.84
N PHE A 73 -18.56 -12.72 8.83
CA PHE A 73 -17.27 -13.42 8.92
C PHE A 73 -17.40 -14.95 8.80
N GLU A 74 -18.61 -15.46 8.59
CA GLU A 74 -18.88 -16.88 8.48
C GLU A 74 -18.93 -17.34 7.01
N GLY A 75 -18.18 -18.40 6.67
CA GLY A 75 -18.26 -19.12 5.38
C GLY A 75 -17.19 -18.75 4.35
N ASP A 76 -17.20 -19.50 3.23
CA ASP A 76 -16.35 -19.25 2.07
C ASP A 76 -16.95 -18.09 1.25
N TYR A 77 -16.20 -16.97 1.15
CA TYR A 77 -16.54 -15.75 0.40
C TYR A 77 -17.78 -14.99 0.90
N ALA A 78 -17.57 -14.08 1.86
CA ALA A 78 -18.65 -13.35 2.56
C ALA A 78 -18.87 -11.89 2.11
N GLY A 79 -18.12 -11.38 1.11
CA GLY A 79 -18.08 -9.95 0.79
C GLY A 79 -18.97 -9.48 -0.37
N THR A 80 -19.42 -8.23 -0.28
CA THR A 80 -19.99 -7.45 -1.38
C THR A 80 -18.89 -6.71 -2.13
N GLN A 81 -18.83 -6.89 -3.45
CA GLN A 81 -17.88 -6.17 -4.29
C GLN A 81 -18.31 -4.71 -4.48
N LEU A 82 -17.40 -3.77 -4.25
CA LEU A 82 -17.59 -2.36 -4.54
C LEU A 82 -17.11 -2.03 -5.95
N GLY A 83 -18.01 -1.48 -6.76
CA GLY A 83 -17.70 -0.96 -8.09
C GLY A 83 -17.09 -1.98 -9.06
N SER A 84 -16.32 -1.47 -10.02
CA SER A 84 -15.70 -2.26 -11.09
C SER A 84 -14.22 -2.58 -10.81
N ALA A 85 -13.64 -3.50 -11.57
CA ALA A 85 -12.23 -3.84 -11.45
C ALA A 85 -11.34 -2.68 -11.93
N MET A 86 -10.37 -2.28 -11.12
CA MET A 86 -9.48 -1.15 -11.39
C MET A 86 -8.05 -1.61 -11.70
N PRO A 87 -7.34 -1.03 -12.69
CA PRO A 87 -6.02 -1.51 -13.12
C PRO A 87 -4.90 -1.15 -12.12
N GLY A 88 -4.16 -2.14 -11.66
CA GLY A 88 -3.07 -1.99 -10.69
C GLY A 88 -3.14 -3.02 -9.57
N ARG A 89 -2.06 -3.13 -8.78
CA ARG A 89 -2.00 -3.92 -7.54
C ARG A 89 -2.27 -3.01 -6.35
N MET A 90 -2.99 -3.48 -5.35
CA MET A 90 -3.24 -2.72 -4.11
C MET A 90 -1.93 -2.53 -3.34
N THR A 91 -1.72 -1.32 -2.83
CA THR A 91 -0.63 -0.95 -1.91
C THR A 91 -1.14 -0.54 -0.54
N SER A 92 -2.37 -0.02 -0.48
CA SER A 92 -2.99 0.48 0.74
C SER A 92 -4.50 0.26 0.67
N LEU A 93 -5.12 -0.02 1.81
CA LEU A 93 -6.56 -0.16 1.94
C LEU A 93 -6.98 0.40 3.30
N TYR A 94 -8.00 1.24 3.31
CA TYR A 94 -8.60 1.79 4.52
C TYR A 94 -10.11 1.76 4.39
N TYR A 95 -10.80 1.37 5.45
CA TYR A 95 -12.26 1.28 5.47
C TYR A 95 -12.83 2.25 6.50
N MET A 96 -13.37 3.38 6.01
CA MET A 96 -14.04 4.39 6.82
C MET A 96 -15.55 4.16 6.72
N LYS A 97 -16.04 3.12 7.38
CA LYS A 97 -17.44 2.68 7.32
C LYS A 97 -18.36 3.77 7.87
N SER A 98 -17.95 4.45 8.94
CA SER A 98 -18.74 5.53 9.55
C SER A 98 -19.01 6.69 8.58
N GLU A 99 -18.07 6.96 7.68
CA GLU A 99 -18.16 7.99 6.63
C GLU A 99 -18.57 7.42 5.25
N GLY A 100 -18.85 6.12 5.17
CA GLY A 100 -19.46 5.50 4.00
C GLY A 100 -18.53 5.19 2.82
N TYR A 101 -17.23 5.02 3.04
CA TYR A 101 -16.28 4.75 1.95
C TYR A 101 -15.12 3.81 2.29
N VAL A 102 -14.46 3.32 1.24
CA VAL A 102 -13.16 2.63 1.27
C VAL A 102 -12.15 3.44 0.45
N LEU A 103 -10.99 3.74 1.03
CA LEU A 103 -9.87 4.35 0.30
C LEU A 103 -8.90 3.25 -0.12
N VAL A 104 -8.60 3.16 -1.42
CA VAL A 104 -7.68 2.15 -1.96
C VAL A 104 -6.54 2.80 -2.72
N GLY A 105 -5.31 2.52 -2.28
CA GLY A 105 -4.07 2.86 -2.99
C GLY A 105 -3.66 1.72 -3.91
N ARG A 106 -3.30 2.03 -5.16
CA ARG A 106 -2.96 1.06 -6.20
C ARG A 106 -1.72 1.49 -6.97
N GLU A 107 -0.80 0.56 -7.22
CA GLU A 107 0.37 0.76 -8.07
C GLU A 107 0.21 0.14 -9.45
N SER A 108 0.66 0.87 -10.48
CA SER A 108 0.83 0.32 -11.82
C SER A 108 2.02 -0.64 -11.89
N LYS A 109 2.11 -1.39 -12.99
CA LYS A 109 3.34 -2.10 -13.33
C LYS A 109 4.51 -1.10 -13.40
N LYS A 110 5.66 -1.51 -12.87
CA LYS A 110 6.94 -0.82 -13.04
C LYS A 110 7.25 -0.66 -14.53
N THR A 111 7.64 0.54 -14.92
CA THR A 111 8.15 0.83 -16.25
C THR A 111 9.59 1.27 -16.13
N GLU A 112 10.50 0.58 -16.81
CA GLU A 112 11.88 1.03 -16.94
C GLU A 112 11.92 2.25 -17.87
N VAL A 113 12.46 3.36 -17.40
CA VAL A 113 12.44 4.64 -18.13
C VAL A 113 13.77 5.01 -18.78
N SER A 114 14.81 4.16 -18.66
CA SER A 114 16.12 4.44 -19.26
C SER A 114 16.55 3.42 -20.31
N ASN A 115 17.25 3.91 -21.33
CA ASN A 115 17.75 3.13 -22.48
C ASN A 115 19.14 2.53 -22.22
N GLY A 116 19.25 1.58 -21.29
CA GLY A 116 20.24 0.50 -21.43
C GLY A 116 21.31 0.30 -20.36
N GLN A 117 21.56 1.23 -19.42
CA GLN A 117 22.53 1.00 -18.33
C GLN A 117 22.03 1.35 -16.91
N ASN A 118 21.00 2.18 -16.73
CA ASN A 118 20.54 2.64 -15.40
C ASN A 118 19.06 2.26 -15.20
N PRO A 119 18.69 1.28 -14.37
CA PRO A 119 17.29 0.94 -14.20
C PRO A 119 16.59 1.96 -13.29
N ASN A 120 16.28 3.15 -13.82
CA ASN A 120 15.27 4.01 -13.24
C ASN A 120 13.90 3.34 -13.47
N GLU A 121 13.11 3.22 -12.41
CA GLU A 121 11.78 2.63 -12.49
C GLU A 121 10.73 3.65 -12.11
N GLU A 122 9.81 3.89 -13.04
CA GLU A 122 8.60 4.67 -12.79
C GLU A 122 7.43 3.78 -12.43
N ARG A 123 6.60 4.29 -11.53
CA ARG A 123 5.30 3.73 -11.19
C ARG A 123 4.27 4.85 -11.10
N THR A 124 3.07 4.57 -11.58
CA THR A 124 1.90 5.37 -11.26
C THR A 124 1.26 4.81 -10.00
N ILE A 125 1.15 5.63 -8.96
CA ILE A 125 0.33 5.35 -7.79
C ILE A 125 -0.98 6.10 -7.93
N THR A 126 -2.10 5.40 -7.73
CA THR A 126 -3.45 5.97 -7.78
C THR A 126 -4.16 5.67 -6.47
N PHE A 127 -4.78 6.67 -5.87
CA PHE A 127 -5.70 6.51 -4.74
C PHE A 127 -7.11 6.84 -5.21
N ASP A 128 -8.03 5.90 -4.97
CA ASP A 128 -9.45 6.06 -5.26
C ASP A 128 -10.25 5.93 -3.97
N LYS A 129 -11.21 6.84 -3.78
CA LYS A 129 -12.28 6.73 -2.81
C LYS A 129 -13.43 5.96 -3.47
N MET A 130 -13.77 4.82 -2.88
CA MET A 130 -14.88 3.96 -3.28
C MET A 130 -16.00 4.14 -2.25
N GLU A 131 -17.07 4.82 -2.62
CA GLU A 131 -18.27 4.88 -1.80
C GLU A 131 -18.87 3.47 -1.65
N LEU A 132 -19.61 3.24 -0.56
CA LEU A 132 -20.23 1.93 -0.31
C LEU A 132 -21.30 1.52 -1.33
N ASP A 133 -21.81 2.47 -2.13
CA ASP A 133 -22.68 2.17 -3.28
C ASP A 133 -21.91 1.75 -4.55
N GLY A 134 -20.58 1.75 -4.49
CA GLY A 134 -19.68 1.42 -5.59
C GLY A 134 -19.25 2.61 -6.45
N THR A 135 -19.70 3.84 -6.14
CA THR A 135 -19.24 5.05 -6.82
C THR A 135 -17.77 5.27 -6.56
N GLN A 136 -17.00 5.49 -7.63
CA GLN A 136 -15.56 5.67 -7.58
C GLN A 136 -15.17 7.11 -7.88
N THR A 137 -14.37 7.72 -7.01
CA THR A 137 -13.75 9.03 -7.23
C THR A 137 -12.24 8.96 -7.02
N GLN A 138 -11.47 9.47 -7.98
CA GLN A 138 -10.01 9.51 -7.85
C GLN A 138 -9.59 10.64 -6.91
N VAL A 139 -8.88 10.30 -5.83
CA VAL A 139 -8.34 11.25 -4.85
C VAL A 139 -6.99 11.78 -5.30
N ALA A 140 -6.11 10.88 -5.75
CA ALA A 140 -4.79 11.27 -6.24
C ALA A 140 -4.28 10.29 -7.30
N ARG A 141 -3.48 10.80 -8.24
CA ARG A 141 -2.76 9.99 -9.21
C ARG A 141 -1.45 10.65 -9.58
N VAL A 142 -0.34 10.00 -9.25
CA VAL A 142 1.01 10.53 -9.50
C VAL A 142 1.87 9.45 -10.11
N THR A 143 2.58 9.79 -11.19
CA THR A 143 3.66 8.98 -11.73
C THR A 143 4.97 9.55 -11.24
N GLY A 144 5.81 8.72 -10.64
CA GLY A 144 7.11 9.14 -10.16
C GLY A 144 8.13 8.01 -10.14
N LEU A 145 9.38 8.39 -9.96
CA LEU A 145 10.50 7.47 -9.82
C LEU A 145 10.43 6.76 -8.47
N THR A 146 10.39 5.44 -8.51
CA THR A 146 10.41 4.58 -7.32
C THR A 146 11.76 3.93 -7.09
N MET A 147 12.60 3.88 -8.13
CA MET A 147 14.01 3.57 -8.02
C MET A 147 14.80 4.57 -8.85
N VAL A 148 15.82 5.16 -8.23
CA VAL A 148 16.68 6.18 -8.82
C VAL A 148 18.11 5.65 -8.81
N SER A 149 18.76 5.66 -9.97
CA SER A 149 20.18 5.34 -10.11
C SER A 149 20.94 6.51 -10.74
N CYS A 150 21.98 6.99 -10.05
CA CYS A 150 22.64 8.26 -10.34
C CYS A 150 24.09 8.13 -10.84
N ASP A 151 24.68 6.94 -10.71
CA ASP A 151 26.10 6.69 -10.94
C ASP A 151 26.36 5.66 -12.06
N GLY A 152 25.45 5.58 -13.03
CA GLY A 152 25.60 4.61 -14.11
C GLY A 152 25.18 3.19 -13.74
N GLY A 153 24.27 3.02 -12.77
CA GLY A 153 23.74 1.71 -12.36
C GLY A 153 24.51 1.02 -11.23
N GLN A 154 25.54 1.64 -10.65
CA GLN A 154 26.33 1.04 -9.58
C GLN A 154 25.66 1.15 -8.21
N SER A 155 24.84 2.18 -8.02
CA SER A 155 23.94 2.34 -6.89
C SER A 155 22.56 2.72 -7.38
N ALA A 156 21.56 2.13 -6.72
CA ALA A 156 20.17 2.51 -6.87
C ALA A 156 19.58 2.62 -5.47
N PHE A 157 18.83 3.68 -5.24
CA PHE A 157 18.05 3.83 -4.02
C PHE A 157 16.57 3.85 -4.35
N SER A 158 15.75 3.40 -3.41
CA SER A 158 14.30 3.54 -3.53
C SER A 158 13.95 5.01 -3.28
N GLY A 159 13.30 5.66 -4.25
CA GLY A 159 12.80 7.02 -4.09
C GLY A 159 11.62 7.08 -3.12
N LEU A 160 11.20 8.29 -2.74
CA LEU A 160 9.95 8.50 -2.02
C LEU A 160 8.76 7.89 -2.79
N PRO A 161 7.73 7.36 -2.11
CA PRO A 161 6.49 7.05 -2.79
C PRO A 161 5.94 8.32 -3.48
N PRO A 162 5.56 8.27 -4.77
CA PRO A 162 5.10 9.45 -5.50
C PRO A 162 3.88 10.12 -4.86
N VAL A 163 3.01 9.32 -4.28
CA VAL A 163 1.91 9.79 -3.43
C VAL A 163 1.53 8.72 -2.42
N VAL A 164 1.17 9.15 -1.21
CA VAL A 164 0.45 8.36 -0.21
C VAL A 164 -0.71 9.19 0.34
N VAL A 165 -1.80 8.52 0.70
CA VAL A 165 -2.99 9.15 1.25
C VAL A 165 -3.42 8.39 2.49
N PHE A 166 -3.68 9.12 3.58
CA PHE A 166 -4.17 8.58 4.85
C PHE A 166 -5.49 9.25 5.23
N PRO A 167 -6.58 8.50 5.46
CA PRO A 167 -7.79 9.06 6.04
C PRO A 167 -7.56 9.41 7.50
N SER A 168 -8.11 10.55 7.93
CA SER A 168 -8.20 10.93 9.33
C SER A 168 -9.00 9.87 10.10
N PRO A 169 -8.87 9.83 11.44
CA PRO A 169 -9.49 8.78 12.24
C PRO A 169 -11.01 8.83 12.20
N ASP A 170 -11.56 10.04 12.03
CA ASP A 170 -12.97 10.31 11.84
C ASP A 170 -13.41 10.19 10.37
N GLY A 171 -12.49 9.87 9.46
CA GLY A 171 -12.72 9.68 8.03
C GLY A 171 -13.09 10.93 7.24
N LYS A 172 -13.18 12.11 7.86
CA LYS A 172 -13.64 13.32 7.17
C LYS A 172 -12.55 14.04 6.37
N ARG A 173 -11.30 13.63 6.52
CA ARG A 173 -10.15 14.30 5.92
C ARG A 173 -9.14 13.30 5.37
N PHE A 174 -8.40 13.72 4.36
CA PHE A 174 -7.24 13.01 3.85
C PHE A 174 -5.97 13.82 4.07
N ALA A 175 -4.94 13.21 4.64
CA ALA A 175 -3.57 13.70 4.54
C ALA A 175 -2.96 13.12 3.26
N VAL A 176 -2.65 13.99 2.29
CA VAL A 176 -2.07 13.62 1.00
C VAL A 176 -0.62 14.08 0.98
N LEU A 177 0.30 13.11 0.98
CA LEU A 177 1.72 13.38 0.86
C LEU A 177 2.16 13.09 -0.57
N LYS A 178 2.83 14.04 -1.21
CA LYS A 178 3.41 13.87 -2.55
C LYS A 178 4.92 13.98 -2.45
N GLY A 179 5.60 12.95 -2.95
CA GLY A 179 7.05 12.86 -2.94
C GLY A 179 7.61 12.95 -4.35
N GLU A 180 8.72 13.66 -4.49
CA GLU A 180 9.52 13.67 -5.70
C GLU A 180 10.95 13.25 -5.36
N SER A 181 11.55 12.45 -6.22
CA SER A 181 12.92 11.94 -6.04
C SER A 181 13.67 12.01 -7.35
N SER A 182 14.85 12.61 -7.29
CA SER A 182 15.81 12.71 -8.39
C SER A 182 17.21 12.42 -7.86
N CYS A 183 18.20 12.50 -8.75
CA CYS A 183 19.61 12.39 -8.37
C CYS A 183 20.15 13.61 -7.64
N GLU A 184 19.48 14.75 -7.76
CA GLU A 184 19.94 16.03 -7.22
C GLU A 184 19.15 16.46 -5.99
N SER A 185 17.91 15.98 -5.86
CA SER A 185 16.97 16.42 -4.85
C SER A 185 15.96 15.35 -4.48
N VAL A 186 15.47 15.45 -3.24
CA VAL A 186 14.28 14.78 -2.76
C VAL A 186 13.43 15.86 -2.12
N SER A 187 12.14 15.90 -2.45
CA SER A 187 11.18 16.82 -1.86
C SER A 187 9.90 16.08 -1.49
N GLN A 188 9.24 16.55 -0.45
CA GLN A 188 7.95 16.03 -0.04
C GLN A 188 7.06 17.19 0.38
N THR A 189 5.79 17.10 0.01
CA THR A 189 4.76 18.04 0.43
C THR A 189 3.63 17.28 1.10
N ILE A 190 2.96 17.94 2.03
CA ILE A 190 1.71 17.46 2.64
C ILE A 190 0.60 18.47 2.36
N SER A 191 -0.58 17.96 2.03
CA SER A 191 -1.79 18.75 1.88
C SER A 191 -2.95 18.00 2.52
N PHE A 192 -3.94 18.74 3.01
CA PHE A 192 -5.16 18.17 3.58
C PHE A 192 -6.32 18.38 2.62
N LEU A 193 -7.15 17.35 2.45
CA LEU A 193 -8.36 17.40 1.64
C LEU A 193 -9.57 17.01 2.50
N ASP A 194 -10.68 17.70 2.32
CA ASP A 194 -11.98 17.23 2.84
C ASP A 194 -12.36 15.93 2.09
N ALA A 195 -12.70 14.88 2.83
CA ALA A 195 -12.89 13.55 2.25
C ALA A 195 -14.16 13.43 1.39
N HIS A 196 -15.14 14.31 1.60
CA HIS A 196 -16.43 14.30 0.88
C HIS A 196 -16.34 15.05 -0.44
N THR A 197 -15.77 16.25 -0.39
CA THR A 197 -15.67 17.20 -1.50
C THR A 197 -14.37 17.08 -2.28
N LEU A 198 -13.32 16.53 -1.66
CA LEU A 198 -11.93 16.51 -2.14
C LEU A 198 -11.33 17.91 -2.35
N GLU A 199 -11.94 18.94 -1.77
CA GLU A 199 -11.40 20.30 -1.77
C GLU A 199 -10.23 20.41 -0.78
N HIS A 200 -9.27 21.25 -1.11
CA HIS A 200 -8.12 21.52 -0.23
C HIS A 200 -8.56 22.25 1.04
N GLU A 201 -8.11 21.74 2.18
CA GLU A 201 -8.26 22.38 3.48
C GLU A 201 -6.92 22.99 3.89
N GLY A 202 -6.82 24.32 3.79
CA GLY A 202 -5.58 25.04 4.08
C GLY A 202 -4.56 25.04 2.94
N GLU A 203 -3.32 25.39 3.28
CA GLU A 203 -2.20 25.45 2.33
C GLU A 203 -1.45 24.12 2.23
N THR A 204 -0.76 23.90 1.11
CA THR A 204 0.19 22.79 0.98
C THR A 204 1.49 23.15 1.70
N ILE A 205 1.97 22.26 2.56
CA ILE A 205 3.14 22.47 3.41
C ILE A 205 4.33 21.66 2.86
N GLU A 206 5.50 22.28 2.78
CA GLU A 206 6.74 21.57 2.47
C GLU A 206 7.24 20.83 3.71
N VAL A 207 7.60 19.56 3.55
CA VAL A 207 8.15 18.72 4.62
C VAL A 207 9.65 18.96 4.70
N ASP A 208 10.15 19.41 5.85
CA ASP A 208 11.58 19.55 6.09
C ASP A 208 12.23 18.17 6.30
N LEU A 209 12.60 17.54 5.18
CA LEU A 209 13.28 16.25 5.16
C LEU A 209 14.69 16.32 5.78
N ASN A 210 15.34 17.49 5.81
CA ASN A 210 16.67 17.63 6.39
C ASN A 210 16.62 17.55 7.91
N ALA A 211 15.56 18.06 8.53
CA ALA A 211 15.32 17.91 9.97
C ALA A 211 15.00 16.46 10.38
N LEU A 212 14.46 15.65 9.46
CA LEU A 212 14.09 14.25 9.72
C LEU A 212 15.28 13.27 9.55
N VAL A 213 16.36 13.67 8.89
CA VAL A 213 17.53 12.81 8.66
C VAL A 213 18.68 13.20 9.61
N PRO A 214 19.23 12.27 10.41
CA PRO A 214 20.38 12.56 11.25
C PRO A 214 21.57 13.10 10.44
N THR A 215 22.19 14.18 10.92
CA THR A 215 23.40 14.75 10.33
C THR A 215 24.48 13.67 10.20
N GLY A 216 24.99 13.44 8.98
CA GLY A 216 26.07 12.49 8.71
C GLY A 216 25.66 11.20 8.00
N VAL A 217 24.36 10.99 7.72
CA VAL A 217 23.93 9.93 6.80
C VAL A 217 24.17 10.40 5.37
N ALA A 218 25.03 9.69 4.64
CA ALA A 218 25.52 10.10 3.32
C ALA A 218 24.45 10.13 2.22
N GLN A 219 23.25 9.58 2.46
CA GLN A 219 22.15 9.56 1.50
C GLN A 219 20.78 9.69 2.20
N PRO A 220 20.23 10.91 2.32
CA PRO A 220 18.89 11.16 2.87
C PRO A 220 17.82 10.25 2.25
N ALA A 221 17.93 9.97 0.96
CA ALA A 221 16.97 9.20 0.19
C ALA A 221 16.77 7.74 0.66
N MET A 222 17.77 7.11 1.31
CA MET A 222 17.63 5.73 1.80
C MET A 222 16.74 5.61 3.04
N LEU A 223 16.60 6.69 3.83
CA LEU A 223 15.86 6.65 5.10
C LEU A 223 14.40 7.10 4.96
N VAL A 224 14.05 7.81 3.89
CA VAL A 224 12.73 8.46 3.77
C VAL A 224 11.58 7.48 3.52
N ASN A 225 11.88 6.29 2.97
CA ASN A 225 10.87 5.24 2.77
C ASN A 225 10.43 4.53 4.05
N LEU A 226 11.02 4.89 5.19
CA LEU A 226 10.82 4.24 6.47
C LEU A 226 10.32 5.22 7.54
N LEU A 227 9.86 6.40 7.13
CA LEU A 227 9.29 7.37 8.06
C LEU A 227 7.91 6.87 8.53
N PRO A 228 7.72 6.56 9.83
CA PRO A 228 6.38 6.31 10.35
C PRO A 228 5.52 7.55 10.14
N MET A 229 4.30 7.35 9.67
CA MET A 229 3.34 8.41 9.38
C MET A 229 1.99 8.00 9.93
N ALA A 230 1.34 8.89 10.67
CA ALA A 230 0.03 8.62 11.25
C ALA A 230 -0.71 9.91 11.59
N TRP A 231 -2.02 9.79 11.72
CA TRP A 231 -2.80 10.78 12.45
C TRP A 231 -2.58 10.63 13.97
N LEU A 232 -2.58 11.75 14.68
CA LEU A 232 -2.60 11.81 16.13
C LEU A 232 -4.06 11.93 16.62
N ASP A 233 -4.25 11.76 17.92
CA ASP A 233 -5.54 11.86 18.61
C ASP A 233 -6.15 13.27 18.56
N ASP A 234 -5.29 14.30 18.49
CA ASP A 234 -5.66 15.70 18.33
C ASP A 234 -5.97 16.13 16.87
N GLU A 235 -6.16 15.16 15.97
CA GLU A 235 -6.39 15.34 14.53
C GLU A 235 -5.25 16.05 13.78
N SER A 236 -4.05 16.13 14.35
CA SER A 236 -2.86 16.52 13.59
C SER A 236 -2.21 15.31 12.91
N PHE A 237 -1.38 15.55 11.89
CA PHE A 237 -0.69 14.49 11.16
C PHE A 237 0.80 14.53 11.45
N MET A 238 1.39 13.40 11.84
CA MET A 238 2.81 13.30 12.15
C MET A 238 3.57 12.56 11.05
N ILE A 239 4.73 13.12 10.68
CA ILE A 239 5.77 12.43 9.91
C ILE A 239 6.96 12.25 10.84
N GLY A 240 7.14 11.02 11.32
CA GLY A 240 8.15 10.64 12.28
C GLY A 240 9.43 10.11 11.65
N PHE A 241 10.48 10.11 12.46
CA PHE A 241 11.74 9.43 12.27
C PHE A 241 12.01 8.59 13.51
N GLY A 242 12.08 7.26 13.32
CA GLY A 242 12.47 6.31 14.35
C GLY A 242 13.68 5.51 13.87
N ALA A 243 14.67 5.32 14.73
CA ALA A 243 15.56 4.19 14.52
C ALA A 243 14.71 2.94 14.74
N PHE A 244 14.77 1.92 13.89
CA PHE A 244 14.05 0.63 14.02
C PHE A 244 14.27 -0.11 15.36
N GLN A 245 15.02 0.47 16.30
CA GLN A 245 15.40 -0.08 17.59
C GLN A 245 15.06 0.86 18.76
N SER A 246 14.43 2.02 18.53
CA SER A 246 13.98 2.90 19.63
C SER A 246 12.47 2.81 19.79
N ASP A 247 12.02 2.58 21.04
CA ASP A 247 10.60 2.66 21.43
C ASP A 247 10.01 4.06 21.18
N MET A 248 10.88 5.06 21.00
CA MET A 248 10.54 6.46 20.81
C MET A 248 10.80 6.90 19.37
N THR A 249 9.94 7.76 18.88
CA THR A 249 9.95 8.42 17.58
C THR A 249 9.91 9.92 17.80
N LYS A 250 10.64 10.64 16.96
CA LYS A 250 10.62 12.10 16.90
C LYS A 250 10.21 12.55 15.50
N GLY A 251 9.63 13.72 15.34
CA GLY A 251 9.22 14.16 14.02
C GLY A 251 8.43 15.44 13.99
N TRP A 252 7.97 15.77 12.80
CA TRP A 252 7.15 16.95 12.55
C TRP A 252 5.67 16.58 12.62
N VAL A 253 4.92 17.43 13.30
CA VAL A 253 3.47 17.41 13.40
C VAL A 253 2.92 18.57 12.57
N TYR A 254 1.93 18.28 11.75
CA TYR A 254 1.30 19.18 10.80
C TYR A 254 -0.19 19.29 11.10
N THR A 255 -0.70 20.52 11.13
CA THR A 255 -2.14 20.77 11.26
C THR A 255 -2.72 21.26 9.94
N VAL A 256 -4.04 21.17 9.82
CA VAL A 256 -4.81 21.64 8.65
C VAL A 256 -4.62 23.15 8.40
N ASN A 257 -4.38 23.92 9.46
CA ASN A 257 -4.20 25.37 9.36
C ASN A 257 -2.78 25.78 8.94
N GLY A 258 -1.88 24.83 8.65
CA GLY A 258 -0.51 25.10 8.26
C GLY A 258 0.47 25.22 9.43
N GLU A 259 0.01 25.06 10.68
CA GLU A 259 0.91 25.09 11.84
C GLU A 259 1.76 23.81 11.87
N THR A 260 3.05 23.98 12.11
CA THR A 260 4.01 22.88 12.24
C THR A 260 4.71 22.92 13.60
N SER A 261 4.95 21.75 14.18
CA SER A 261 5.68 21.63 15.45
C SER A 261 6.53 20.35 15.49
N TRP A 262 7.62 20.38 16.25
CA TRP A 262 8.51 19.24 16.42
C TRP A 262 8.19 18.52 17.73
N ARG A 263 8.09 17.18 17.70
CA ARG A 263 7.92 16.32 18.89
C ARG A 263 9.08 15.34 19.01
N GLU A 264 9.60 15.14 20.23
CA GLU A 264 10.81 14.31 20.47
C GLU A 264 10.57 13.00 21.23
N ASP A 265 9.38 12.80 21.80
CA ASP A 265 9.11 11.70 22.73
C ASP A 265 7.77 10.99 22.47
N MET A 266 7.50 10.62 21.21
CA MET A 266 6.31 9.82 20.88
C MET A 266 6.64 8.34 20.86
N LYS A 267 5.85 7.47 21.49
CA LYS A 267 6.07 6.03 21.33
C LYS A 267 5.80 5.61 19.88
N PHE A 268 6.63 4.75 19.33
CA PHE A 268 6.45 4.27 17.94
C PHE A 268 5.06 3.64 17.73
N ASP A 269 4.56 2.90 18.73
CA ASP A 269 3.24 2.28 18.68
C ASP A 269 2.10 3.31 18.59
N CYS A 270 2.30 4.58 18.99
CA CYS A 270 1.30 5.64 18.78
C CYS A 270 1.07 5.95 17.29
N LEU A 271 2.04 5.61 16.44
CA LEU A 271 2.00 5.86 15.00
C LEU A 271 1.55 4.61 14.23
N TYR A 272 1.14 3.55 14.92
CA TYR A 272 0.71 2.31 14.30
C TYR A 272 -0.52 1.68 14.99
N PRO A 273 -1.63 1.49 14.29
CA PRO A 273 -1.83 1.78 12.87
C PRO A 273 -1.88 3.28 12.56
N ALA A 274 -1.58 3.63 11.30
CA ALA A 274 -1.55 5.02 10.85
C ALA A 274 -2.92 5.73 10.88
N THR A 275 -4.00 4.96 11.00
CA THR A 275 -5.40 5.40 11.06
C THR A 275 -6.23 4.37 11.82
N SER A 276 -7.50 4.67 12.11
CA SER A 276 -8.42 3.79 12.84
C SER A 276 -8.77 2.50 12.08
N SER A 277 -8.60 2.48 10.75
CA SER A 277 -8.70 1.27 9.93
C SER A 277 -7.35 0.53 9.82
N SER A 278 -7.34 -0.76 10.19
CA SER A 278 -6.13 -1.59 10.25
C SER A 278 -6.45 -3.08 10.21
N TYR A 279 -5.44 -3.94 10.07
CA TYR A 279 -5.58 -5.39 10.27
C TYR A 279 -5.83 -5.78 11.74
N VAL A 280 -5.66 -4.84 12.70
CA VAL A 280 -6.04 -5.00 14.12
C VAL A 280 -7.11 -3.97 14.47
N ASN A 281 -8.22 -4.39 15.08
CA ASN A 281 -9.27 -3.47 15.55
C ASN A 281 -9.02 -3.00 17.00
N ALA A 282 -9.86 -2.07 17.48
CA ALA A 282 -9.79 -1.53 18.84
C ALA A 282 -9.99 -2.58 19.95
N GLN A 283 -10.56 -3.74 19.63
CA GLN A 283 -10.74 -4.86 20.56
C GLN A 283 -9.51 -5.80 20.58
N GLY A 284 -8.45 -5.47 19.85
CA GLY A 284 -7.23 -6.29 19.76
C GLY A 284 -7.41 -7.56 18.93
N GLN A 285 -8.38 -7.58 18.01
CA GLN A 285 -8.59 -8.70 17.09
C GLN A 285 -7.84 -8.45 15.79
N SER A 286 -7.00 -9.39 15.39
CA SER A 286 -6.38 -9.38 14.07
C SER A 286 -7.31 -10.02 13.04
N ILE A 287 -7.14 -9.62 11.78
CA ILE A 287 -7.79 -10.26 10.64
C ILE A 287 -6.80 -10.62 9.55
N GLU A 288 -6.92 -11.85 9.04
CA GLU A 288 -6.27 -12.31 7.83
C GLU A 288 -7.31 -12.84 6.84
N ILE A 289 -6.99 -12.79 5.55
CA ILE A 289 -7.82 -13.36 4.49
C ILE A 289 -7.12 -14.53 3.83
N GLY A 290 -7.76 -15.71 3.89
CA GLY A 290 -7.26 -16.92 3.25
C GLY A 290 -7.42 -16.88 1.74
N HIS A 291 -6.70 -17.79 1.05
CA HIS A 291 -6.76 -17.91 -0.41
C HIS A 291 -8.18 -18.15 -0.98
N GLY A 292 -9.08 -18.74 -0.19
CA GLY A 292 -10.48 -18.96 -0.56
C GLY A 292 -11.42 -17.78 -0.26
N GLY A 293 -10.90 -16.70 0.33
CA GLY A 293 -11.72 -15.55 0.75
C GLY A 293 -12.48 -15.77 2.06
N TRP A 294 -12.06 -16.76 2.85
CA TRP A 294 -12.48 -16.90 4.25
C TRP A 294 -11.61 -16.00 5.15
N PHE A 295 -12.16 -15.55 6.27
CA PHE A 295 -11.45 -14.72 7.23
C PHE A 295 -10.91 -15.58 8.39
N ASP A 296 -9.65 -15.37 8.74
CA ASP A 296 -9.10 -15.81 10.03
C ASP A 296 -9.16 -14.62 10.98
N ILE A 297 -9.94 -14.73 12.04
CA ILE A 297 -10.07 -13.68 13.07
C ILE A 297 -9.62 -14.28 14.38
N GLY A 298 -8.57 -13.69 14.95
CA GLY A 298 -7.97 -14.15 16.18
C GLY A 298 -7.56 -12.98 17.07
N PRO A 299 -7.06 -13.25 18.29
CA PRO A 299 -6.34 -12.23 19.03
C PRO A 299 -5.12 -11.78 18.23
N ALA A 300 -4.81 -10.49 18.29
CA ALA A 300 -3.54 -9.96 17.82
C ALA A 300 -2.38 -10.79 18.43
N SER A 301 -1.32 -11.03 17.66
CA SER A 301 -0.10 -11.63 18.22
C SER A 301 0.47 -10.72 19.31
N SER A 302 1.31 -11.25 20.20
CA SER A 302 2.00 -10.44 21.22
C SER A 302 2.82 -9.27 20.63
N ASP A 303 3.18 -9.35 19.35
CA ASP A 303 3.89 -8.30 18.61
C ASP A 303 2.93 -7.22 18.06
N ALA A 304 1.63 -7.50 18.09
CA ALA A 304 0.54 -6.59 17.74
C ALA A 304 -0.29 -6.15 18.96
N ASP A 305 -0.03 -6.73 20.15
CA ASP A 305 -0.55 -6.26 21.43
C ASP A 305 -0.08 -4.83 21.68
N GLY A 306 -1.03 -3.88 21.76
CA GLY A 306 -0.75 -2.47 22.03
C GLY A 306 -0.80 -1.53 20.81
N GLN A 307 -1.07 -2.05 19.61
CA GLN A 307 -1.26 -1.24 18.41
C GLN A 307 -2.66 -0.61 18.39
N THR A 308 -2.86 0.39 19.24
CA THR A 308 -4.05 1.23 19.23
C THR A 308 -3.76 2.51 18.48
N PHE A 309 -4.64 2.86 17.54
CA PHE A 309 -4.60 4.15 16.88
C PHE A 309 -4.55 5.29 17.93
N GLY A 310 -3.66 6.27 17.72
CA GLY A 310 -3.68 7.54 18.44
C GLY A 310 -3.58 7.40 19.96
N CYS A 311 -2.59 6.64 20.47
CA CYS A 311 -2.37 6.49 21.91
C CYS A 311 -2.37 7.86 22.63
N SER A 312 -3.25 8.00 23.63
CA SER A 312 -3.23 9.14 24.54
C SER A 312 -1.95 9.13 25.37
N GLU A 313 -1.21 10.24 25.40
CA GLU A 313 -0.01 10.44 26.24
C GLU A 313 -0.27 10.19 27.73
#